data_AF-A0A536GV79-F1
#
_entry.id   AF-A0A536GV79-F1
#
_cell.length_a   1.000
_cell.length_b   1.000
_cell.length_c   1.000
_cell.angle_alpha   90.00
_cell.angle_beta   90.00
_cell.angle_gamma   90.00
#
_symmetry.space_group_name_H-M   'P 1'
#
loop_
_entity.id
_entity.type
_entity.pdbx_description
1 polymer ?
#
loop_
_entity_poly.entity_id
_entity_poly.type
_entity_poly.pdbx_seq_one_letter_code
_entity_poly.pdbx_strand_id
1 'polypeptide(L)'
;MCAVELPALFTPKVVLPATFSGITGQVENLLLLRYVELHSQLYRLISIMKMRESSYDPSIREFRITEQGIEVAPTFASAQAILTGIAHAAPSGASSAFAAGSTLKQGQQP
;
A
#
# COMPACT_ATOMS: atom_id res chain seq x y z
N MET A 1 -13.00 -2.86 14.09
CA MET A 1 -12.34 -3.01 12.77
C MET A 1 -12.85 -4.31 12.16
N CYS A 2 -13.48 -4.27 10.98
CA CYS A 2 -13.97 -5.46 10.29
C CYS A 2 -12.95 -5.82 9.20
N ALA A 3 -12.43 -7.05 9.22
CA ALA A 3 -11.55 -7.58 8.18
C ALA A 3 -12.34 -8.58 7.32
N VAL A 4 -12.14 -8.50 6.01
CA VAL A 4 -12.90 -9.28 5.03
C VAL A 4 -11.93 -9.77 3.98
N GLU A 5 -12.00 -11.04 3.66
CA GLU A 5 -11.20 -11.64 2.59
C GLU A 5 -12.03 -11.69 1.30
N LEU A 6 -11.45 -11.19 0.21
CA LEU A 6 -12.04 -11.33 -1.10
C LEU A 6 -11.62 -12.68 -1.68
N PRO A 7 -12.55 -13.51 -2.18
CA PRO A 7 -12.26 -14.89 -2.62
C PRO A 7 -11.32 -14.96 -3.84
N ALA A 8 -11.05 -13.82 -4.49
CA ALA A 8 -10.19 -13.73 -5.64
C ALA A 8 -8.84 -13.08 -5.28
N LEU A 9 -7.85 -13.92 -4.95
CA LEU A 9 -6.53 -13.48 -4.50
C LEU A 9 -5.70 -12.77 -5.59
N PHE A 10 -5.89 -13.14 -6.86
CA PHE A 10 -5.08 -12.69 -7.99
C PHE A 10 -5.83 -11.92 -9.07
N THR A 11 -7.13 -11.71 -8.89
CA THR A 11 -7.93 -10.99 -9.89
C THR A 11 -7.65 -9.48 -9.80
N PRO A 12 -7.42 -8.79 -10.93
CA PRO A 12 -7.17 -7.35 -10.91
C PRO A 12 -8.39 -6.51 -10.57
N LYS A 13 -9.58 -7.11 -10.61
CA LYS A 13 -10.84 -6.47 -10.25
C LYS A 13 -11.08 -6.57 -8.74
N VAL A 14 -11.26 -5.42 -8.11
CA VAL A 14 -11.79 -5.32 -6.76
C VAL A 14 -13.30 -5.49 -6.84
N VAL A 15 -13.81 -6.66 -6.44
CA VAL A 15 -15.25 -6.94 -6.38
C VAL A 15 -15.64 -7.07 -4.92
N LEU A 16 -16.39 -6.10 -4.41
CA LEU A 16 -16.99 -6.17 -3.08
C LEU A 16 -18.19 -7.13 -3.12
N PRO A 17 -18.26 -8.14 -2.24
CA PRO A 17 -19.40 -9.05 -2.19
C PRO A 17 -20.68 -8.27 -1.87
N ALA A 18 -21.82 -8.69 -2.46
CA ALA A 18 -23.10 -8.00 -2.28
C ALA A 18 -23.54 -7.89 -0.82
N THR A 19 -23.11 -8.82 0.04
CA THR A 19 -23.31 -8.78 1.49
C THR A 19 -22.72 -7.52 2.15
N PHE A 20 -21.74 -6.86 1.52
CA PHE A 20 -21.12 -5.63 2.02
C PHE A 20 -21.84 -4.36 1.59
N SER A 21 -22.73 -4.42 0.59
CA SER A 21 -23.39 -3.23 0.05
C SER A 21 -24.17 -2.45 1.12
N GLY A 22 -24.74 -3.13 2.12
CA GLY A 22 -25.49 -2.48 3.21
C GLY A 22 -24.61 -1.90 4.34
N ILE A 23 -23.39 -2.41 4.51
CA ILE A 23 -22.51 -2.03 5.64
C ILE A 23 -21.40 -1.06 5.24
N THR A 24 -21.01 -1.00 3.96
CA THR A 24 -19.98 -0.05 3.47
C THR A 24 -20.33 1.42 3.77
N GLY A 25 -21.62 1.77 3.81
CA GLY A 25 -22.09 3.11 4.20
C GLY A 25 -21.76 3.48 5.65
N GLN A 26 -21.79 2.48 6.53
CA GLN A 26 -21.50 2.58 7.97
C GLN A 26 -20.01 2.41 8.31
N VAL A 27 -19.19 1.95 7.36
CA VAL A 27 -17.75 1.85 7.54
C VAL A 27 -17.11 3.22 7.41
N GLU A 28 -16.36 3.60 8.45
CA GLU A 28 -15.60 4.84 8.53
C GLU A 28 -14.32 4.80 7.68
N ASN A 29 -13.57 3.68 7.75
CA ASN A 29 -12.30 3.48 7.05
C ASN A 29 -12.30 2.14 6.30
N LEU A 30 -12.02 2.17 5.01
CA LEU A 30 -11.90 1.00 4.15
C LEU A 30 -10.51 0.95 3.53
N LEU A 31 -9.77 -0.09 3.87
CA LEU A 31 -8.43 -0.38 3.34
C LEU A 31 -8.52 -1.55 2.37
N LEU A 32 -7.86 -1.44 1.22
CA LEU A 32 -7.64 -2.53 0.29
C LEU A 32 -6.24 -3.08 0.52
N LEU A 33 -6.15 -4.38 0.82
CA LEU A 33 -4.91 -5.13 0.82
C LEU A 33 -4.97 -6.13 -0.34
N ARG A 34 -3.96 -6.12 -1.20
CA ARG A 34 -3.93 -6.95 -2.41
C ARG A 34 -2.57 -7.62 -2.58
N TYR A 35 -2.60 -8.89 -3.00
CA TYR A 35 -1.43 -9.60 -3.48
C TYR A 35 -1.31 -9.46 -5.00
N VAL A 36 -0.09 -9.28 -5.47
CA VAL A 36 0.25 -9.28 -6.90
C VAL A 36 1.44 -10.19 -7.10
N GLU A 37 1.30 -11.16 -7.99
CA GLU A 37 2.43 -11.98 -8.43
C GLU A 37 3.14 -11.28 -9.59
N LEU A 38 4.44 -11.08 -9.45
CA LEU A 38 5.31 -10.54 -10.50
C LEU A 38 6.68 -11.23 -10.43
N HIS A 39 7.18 -11.75 -11.56
CA HIS A 39 8.46 -12.48 -11.62
C HIS A 39 8.59 -13.59 -10.56
N SER A 40 7.52 -14.39 -10.37
CA SER A 40 7.44 -15.44 -9.35
C SER A 40 7.65 -14.96 -7.90
N GLN A 41 7.45 -13.67 -7.64
CA GLN A 41 7.45 -13.08 -6.31
C GLN A 41 6.08 -12.48 -5.98
N LEU A 42 5.66 -12.65 -4.73
CA LEU A 42 4.42 -12.06 -4.22
C LEU A 42 4.70 -10.70 -3.59
N TYR A 43 4.12 -9.67 -4.19
CA TYR A 43 4.11 -8.31 -3.69
C TYR A 43 2.81 -8.02 -2.95
N ARG A 44 2.89 -7.19 -1.91
CA ARG A 44 1.73 -6.73 -1.15
C ARG A 44 1.50 -5.25 -1.39
N LEU A 45 0.29 -4.91 -1.79
CA LEU A 45 -0.14 -3.55 -2.06
C LEU A 45 -1.23 -3.13 -1.08
N ILE A 46 -1.21 -1.86 -0.67
CA ILE A 46 -2.18 -1.21 0.20
C ILE A 46 -2.75 0.04 -0.48
N SER A 47 -4.04 0.29 -0.29
CA SER A 47 -4.70 1.54 -0.69
C SER A 47 -5.84 1.87 0.26
N ILE A 48 -6.09 3.16 0.48
CA ILE A 48 -7.25 3.64 1.21
C ILE A 48 -8.37 3.83 0.20
N MET A 49 -9.44 3.04 0.34
CA MET A 49 -10.62 3.11 -0.52
C MET A 49 -11.65 4.11 -0.01
N LYS A 50 -11.70 4.31 1.31
CA LYS A 50 -12.61 5.24 1.98
C LYS A 50 -12.01 5.66 3.32
N MET A 51 -12.12 6.93 3.65
CA MET A 51 -11.83 7.49 4.96
C MET A 51 -12.84 8.62 5.21
N ARG A 52 -13.49 8.62 6.37
CA ARG A 52 -14.36 9.72 6.81
C ARG A 52 -13.54 10.73 7.61
N GLU A 53 -13.96 12.00 7.51
CA GLU A 53 -13.45 13.11 8.33
C GLU A 53 -11.95 13.44 8.18
N SER A 54 -11.27 12.87 7.16
CA SER A 54 -9.88 13.21 6.84
C SER A 54 -9.63 13.13 5.34
N SER A 55 -8.78 14.04 4.85
CA SER A 55 -8.13 13.87 3.55
C SER A 55 -7.22 12.64 3.60
N TYR A 56 -7.11 11.93 2.50
CA TYR A 56 -6.23 10.78 2.38
C TYR A 56 -5.64 10.70 0.96
N ASP A 57 -4.55 9.97 0.84
CA ASP A 57 -3.94 9.65 -0.45
C ASP A 57 -4.58 8.37 -1.01
N PRO A 58 -5.30 8.42 -2.15
CA PRO A 58 -5.90 7.25 -2.76
C PRO A 58 -4.89 6.36 -3.49
N SER A 59 -3.62 6.77 -3.56
CA SER A 59 -2.57 6.03 -4.27
C SER A 59 -2.39 4.62 -3.70
N ILE A 60 -2.15 3.67 -4.61
CA ILE A 60 -1.75 2.31 -4.25
C ILE A 60 -0.26 2.33 -3.90
N ARG A 61 0.13 1.72 -2.79
CA ARG A 61 1.50 1.66 -2.29
C ARG A 61 1.91 0.23 -2.03
N GLU A 62 3.18 -0.09 -2.27
CA GLU A 62 3.77 -1.35 -1.79
C GLU A 62 3.92 -1.26 -0.26
N PHE A 63 3.69 -2.36 0.44
CA PHE A 63 4.06 -2.47 1.84
C PHE A 63 4.75 -3.79 2.16
N ARG A 64 5.54 -3.79 3.23
CA ARG A 64 6.23 -4.97 3.76
C ARG A 64 5.90 -5.14 5.23
N ILE A 65 5.91 -6.39 5.67
CA ILE A 65 5.82 -6.74 7.08
C ILE A 65 7.23 -7.15 7.50
N THR A 66 7.84 -6.36 8.35
CA THR A 66 9.18 -6.57 8.91
C THR A 66 9.07 -6.91 10.40
N GLU A 67 10.18 -7.24 11.04
CA GLU A 67 10.22 -7.49 12.49
C GLU A 67 9.82 -6.24 13.30
N GLN A 68 9.94 -5.05 12.70
CA GLN A 68 9.62 -3.75 13.28
C GLN A 68 8.18 -3.31 13.00
N GLY A 69 7.43 -4.05 12.18
CA GLY A 69 6.02 -3.78 11.88
C GLY A 69 5.73 -3.64 10.38
N ILE A 70 4.80 -2.73 10.03
CA ILE A 70 4.39 -2.48 8.64
C ILE A 70 5.16 -1.30 8.08
N GLU A 71 5.89 -1.52 7.00
CA GLU A 71 6.60 -0.50 6.25
C GLU A 71 5.87 -0.21 4.94
N VAL A 72 5.42 1.03 4.73
CA VAL A 72 4.69 1.45 3.51
C VAL A 72 5.61 2.32 2.65
N ALA A 73 5.68 2.02 1.35
CA ALA A 73 6.57 2.72 0.43
C ALA A 73 6.25 4.23 0.40
N PRO A 74 7.28 5.09 0.37
CA PRO A 74 7.10 6.55 0.45
C PRO A 74 6.45 7.14 -0.80
N THR A 75 6.45 6.43 -1.93
CA THR A 75 5.81 6.84 -3.19
C THR A 75 5.05 5.68 -3.83
N PHE A 76 4.21 5.98 -4.83
CA PHE A 76 3.48 4.97 -5.60
C PHE A 76 4.33 4.28 -6.68
N ALA A 77 5.58 4.71 -6.90
CA ALA A 77 6.40 4.26 -8.03
C ALA A 77 6.62 2.75 -8.05
N SER A 78 6.87 2.14 -6.89
CA SER A 78 7.01 0.68 -6.80
C SER A 78 5.70 -0.04 -7.14
N ALA A 79 4.57 0.43 -6.60
CA ALA A 79 3.26 -0.14 -6.90
C ALA A 79 2.91 -0.01 -8.40
N GLN A 80 3.28 1.11 -9.04
CA GLN A 80 3.10 1.30 -10.47
C GLN A 80 3.95 0.30 -11.30
N ALA A 81 5.22 0.10 -10.94
CA ALA A 81 6.07 -0.90 -11.57
C ALA A 81 5.49 -2.32 -11.42
N ILE A 82 5.00 -2.66 -10.22
CA ILE A 82 4.36 -3.94 -9.92
C ILE A 82 3.10 -4.16 -10.76
N LEU A 83 2.22 -3.15 -10.84
CA LEU A 83 0.92 -3.26 -11.53
C LEU A 83 1.04 -3.22 -13.06
N THR A 84 2.04 -2.53 -13.60
CA THR A 84 2.29 -2.46 -15.05
C THR A 84 3.09 -3.65 -15.57
N GLY A 85 3.70 -4.45 -14.68
CA GLY A 85 4.64 -5.50 -15.04
C GLY A 85 5.96 -4.96 -15.60
N ILE A 86 6.14 -3.64 -15.65
CA ILE A 86 7.39 -3.00 -16.04
C ILE A 86 8.27 -2.98 -14.80
N ALA A 87 9.14 -3.99 -14.68
CA ALA A 87 10.17 -3.99 -13.65
C ALA A 87 11.08 -2.77 -13.85
N HIS A 88 10.97 -1.79 -12.95
CA HIS A 88 12.19 -1.14 -12.52
C HIS A 88 12.86 -2.14 -11.59
N ALA A 89 14.07 -2.59 -11.96
CA ALA A 89 14.90 -3.37 -11.06
C ALA A 89 15.22 -2.51 -9.83
N ALA A 90 14.35 -2.55 -8.82
CA ALA A 90 14.74 -2.16 -7.48
C ALA A 90 15.73 -3.23 -7.02
N PRO A 91 16.95 -2.86 -6.57
CA PRO A 91 17.98 -3.83 -6.28
C PRO A 91 17.47 -4.82 -5.24
N SER A 92 17.45 -6.08 -5.64
CA SER A 92 17.32 -7.23 -4.74
C SER A 92 18.49 -7.17 -3.77
N GLY A 93 18.26 -6.55 -2.60
CA GLY A 93 19.26 -6.32 -1.57
C GLY A 93 19.43 -4.87 -1.15
N ALA A 94 18.36 -4.17 -0.77
CA ALA A 94 18.50 -2.89 -0.09
C ALA A 94 17.33 -2.60 0.86
N SER A 95 17.59 -2.85 2.13
CA SER A 95 16.93 -2.29 3.31
C SER A 95 17.01 -0.75 3.39
N SER A 96 17.06 -0.01 2.27
CA SER A 96 17.41 1.42 2.27
C SER A 96 16.46 2.36 1.53
N ALA A 97 15.34 1.89 0.98
CA ALA A 97 14.34 2.77 0.36
C ALA A 97 13.23 3.24 1.32
N PHE A 98 13.19 2.71 2.55
CA PHE A 98 12.23 3.12 3.59
C PHE A 98 12.78 4.22 4.53
N ALA A 99 14.03 4.66 4.34
CA ALA A 99 14.65 5.71 5.14
C ALA A 99 15.32 6.77 4.25
N ALA A 100 14.65 7.92 4.06
CA ALA A 100 15.28 9.22 3.83
C ALA A 100 14.23 10.32 4.07
N GLY A 101 13.88 10.51 5.34
CA GLY A 101 12.98 11.56 5.80
C GLY A 101 13.38 12.09 7.18
N SER A 102 14.67 12.16 7.50
CA SER A 102 15.15 12.95 8.64
C SER A 102 16.67 13.16 8.61
N THR A 103 17.10 14.41 8.42
CA THR A 103 18.11 15.01 9.32
C THR A 103 17.89 16.52 9.42
N LEU A 104 17.73 16.96 10.67
CA LEU A 104 17.59 18.32 11.17
C LEU A 104 18.96 19.04 11.29
N LYS A 105 18.91 20.38 11.16
CA LYS A 105 19.80 21.44 11.75
C LYS A 105 21.29 21.42 11.33
N GLN A 106 22.00 22.53 11.14
CA GLN A 106 22.08 23.76 11.93
C GLN A 106 22.90 24.81 11.15
N GLY A 107 22.59 26.11 11.27
CA GLY A 107 23.39 27.16 10.64
C GLY A 107 22.92 28.56 11.02
N GLN A 108 23.13 28.90 12.28
CA GLN A 108 23.00 30.26 12.80
C GLN A 108 24.08 31.17 12.19
N GLN A 109 23.72 32.45 12.02
CA GLN A 109 24.53 33.69 12.09
C GLN A 109 24.44 34.56 10.83
N PRO A 110 24.67 35.89 10.96
CA PRO A 110 24.68 36.73 12.15
C PRO A 110 23.47 37.68 12.24
#